data_AF-A0A3D3G612-F1
#
_entry.id   AF-A0A3D3G612-F1
#
_cell.length_a   1.000
_cell.length_b   1.000
_cell.length_c   1.000
_cell.angle_alpha   90.00
_cell.angle_beta   90.00
_cell.angle_gamma   90.00
#
_symmetry.space_group_name_H-M   'P 1'
#
loop_
_entity.id
_entity.type
_entity.pdbx_description
1 polymer ?
#
loop_
_entity_poly.entity_id
_entity_poly.type
_entity_poly.pdbx_seq_one_letter_code
_entity_poly.pdbx_strand_id
1 'polypeptide(L)'
;MIQAELSIPHRQIDLVTSKHREQLVSIMRYARFLSGETPVEWQALLGPDVIGLTHPEVVADIAQRFVSFNQQHGIILSAEEQTLLLTTPWIHDWGEMVIEGVGIGDITFEHKTSDHEAMELQVFLTVLNDIPENEVREVMRNVYAEIAKNCVSKLGRMFNAVERIGYLETAIRAFIGVDGRHIANWRGLVGNVLSNQIEKLLEYRREYPYVDEVLIQTDDTIDRMFTAVLADGVPLDNAGEVSYDLTKLQKAKKAWSKRGKKRGQVRV
;
A
#
# COMPACT_ATOMS: atom_id res chain seq x y z
N MET A 1 -31.45 17.23 -10.15
CA MET A 1 -30.37 16.28 -9.82
C MET A 1 -29.29 16.46 -10.87
N ILE A 2 -28.25 17.21 -10.54
CA ILE A 2 -27.14 17.43 -11.47
C ILE A 2 -26.24 16.20 -11.32
N GLN A 3 -26.31 15.29 -12.30
CA GLN A 3 -25.23 14.33 -12.53
C GLN A 3 -24.06 15.14 -13.08
N ALA A 4 -23.25 15.71 -12.19
CA ALA A 4 -21.91 16.13 -12.59
C ALA A 4 -21.17 14.83 -12.94
N GLU A 5 -20.60 14.76 -14.14
CA GLU A 5 -19.67 13.69 -14.48
C GLU A 5 -18.57 13.69 -13.41
N LEU A 6 -18.58 12.68 -12.53
CA LEU A 6 -17.56 12.48 -11.52
C LEU A 6 -16.24 12.21 -12.24
N SER A 7 -15.40 13.23 -12.29
CA SER A 7 -14.01 13.16 -12.72
C SER A 7 -13.11 13.20 -11.49
N ILE A 8 -11.90 12.66 -11.63
CA ILE A 8 -10.90 12.75 -10.56
C ILE A 8 -10.62 14.24 -10.33
N PRO A 9 -10.74 14.74 -9.08
CA PRO A 9 -10.56 16.15 -8.75
C PRO A 9 -9.07 16.54 -8.72
N HIS A 10 -8.35 16.33 -9.82
CA HIS A 10 -6.90 16.51 -9.95
C HIS A 10 -6.45 17.89 -9.47
N ARG A 11 -7.18 18.96 -9.85
CA ARG A 11 -6.83 20.32 -9.44
C ARG A 11 -6.84 20.49 -7.92
N GLN A 12 -7.83 19.92 -7.23
CA GLN A 12 -7.92 20.01 -5.77
C GLN A 12 -6.89 19.12 -5.09
N ILE A 13 -6.62 17.93 -5.64
CA ILE A 13 -5.53 17.05 -5.18
C ILE A 13 -4.19 17.78 -5.30
N ASP A 14 -3.89 18.38 -6.45
CA ASP A 14 -2.65 19.12 -6.69
C ASP A 14 -2.49 20.31 -5.75
N LEU A 15 -3.59 21.03 -5.47
CA LEU A 15 -3.61 22.14 -4.52
C LEU A 15 -3.19 21.68 -3.12
N VAL A 16 -3.83 20.60 -2.62
CA VAL A 16 -3.56 20.05 -1.30
C VAL A 16 -2.13 19.50 -1.23
N THR A 17 -1.75 18.68 -2.20
CA THR A 17 -0.40 18.08 -2.28
C THR A 17 0.69 19.14 -2.37
N SER A 18 0.48 20.22 -3.13
CA SER A 18 1.45 21.33 -3.23
C SER A 18 1.58 22.08 -1.92
N LYS A 19 0.45 22.32 -1.23
CA LYS A 19 0.43 23.03 0.06
C LYS A 19 1.13 22.24 1.18
N HIS A 20 0.93 20.91 1.20
CA HIS A 20 1.47 20.03 2.24
C HIS A 20 2.70 19.23 1.79
N ARG A 21 3.39 19.71 0.76
CA ARG A 21 4.49 18.97 0.13
C ARG A 21 5.60 18.61 1.12
N GLU A 22 5.95 19.52 2.03
CA GLU A 22 7.02 19.30 3.01
C GLU A 22 6.65 18.20 4.01
N GLN A 23 5.39 18.16 4.44
CA GLN A 23 4.85 17.12 5.32
C GLN A 23 4.79 15.77 4.61
N LEU A 24 4.36 15.74 3.35
CA LEU A 24 4.31 14.51 2.56
C LEU A 24 5.69 13.91 2.26
N VAL A 25 6.70 14.75 2.01
CA VAL A 25 8.09 14.29 1.77
C VAL A 25 8.73 13.74 3.04
N SER A 26 8.34 14.22 4.22
CA SER A 26 8.91 13.77 5.49
C SER A 26 8.36 12.42 5.96
N ILE A 27 7.24 11.96 5.40
CA ILE A 27 6.70 10.62 5.65
C ILE A 27 7.58 9.60 4.92
N MET A 28 8.42 8.91 5.70
CA MET A 28 9.16 7.74 5.24
C MET A 28 8.39 6.49 5.63
N ARG A 29 7.83 5.79 4.64
CA ARG A 29 7.19 4.50 4.87
C ARG A 29 8.24 3.47 5.27
N TYR A 30 7.85 2.53 6.11
CA TYR A 30 8.74 1.48 6.64
C TYR A 30 9.92 2.01 7.48
N ALA A 31 9.79 3.21 8.06
CA ALA A 31 10.88 3.86 8.81
C ALA A 31 11.48 3.01 9.94
N ARG A 32 10.73 2.05 10.51
CA ARG A 32 11.25 1.10 11.51
C ARG A 32 12.41 0.22 11.00
N PHE A 33 12.54 0.04 9.69
CA PHE A 33 13.61 -0.75 9.08
C PHE A 33 14.81 0.09 8.61
N LEU A 34 14.75 1.42 8.77
CA LEU A 34 15.88 2.31 8.49
C LEU A 34 17.06 1.97 9.40
N SER A 35 18.23 1.88 8.79
CA SER A 35 19.51 1.54 9.43
C SER A 35 20.56 2.62 9.14
N GLY A 36 20.13 3.88 9.03
CA GLY A 36 20.96 5.04 8.77
C GLY A 36 20.90 5.58 7.33
N GLU A 37 20.12 4.95 6.44
CA GLU A 37 19.87 5.47 5.09
C GLU A 37 19.18 6.85 5.16
N THR A 38 19.63 7.77 4.30
CA THR A 38 18.92 9.04 4.07
C THR A 38 17.62 8.81 3.26
N PRO A 39 16.65 9.74 3.27
CA PRO A 39 15.43 9.60 2.46
C PRO A 39 15.71 9.35 0.96
N VAL A 40 16.77 9.96 0.42
CA VAL A 40 17.19 9.79 -0.97
C VAL A 40 17.74 8.38 -1.22
N GLU A 41 18.56 7.85 -0.30
CA GLU A 41 19.07 6.48 -0.40
C GLU A 41 17.94 5.46 -0.21
N TRP A 42 17.02 5.71 0.72
CA TRP A 42 15.84 4.89 0.98
C TRP A 42 14.98 4.77 -0.29
N GLN A 43 14.65 5.89 -0.92
CA GLN A 43 13.90 5.92 -2.17
C GLN A 43 14.68 5.30 -3.34
N ALA A 44 16.01 5.47 -3.40
CA ALA A 44 16.83 4.86 -4.46
C ALA A 44 16.80 3.32 -4.36
N LEU A 45 16.93 2.77 -3.15
CA LEU A 45 16.96 1.33 -2.90
C LEU A 45 15.56 0.70 -3.04
N LEU A 46 14.54 1.31 -2.45
CA LEU A 46 13.19 0.72 -2.35
C LEU A 46 12.17 1.28 -3.35
N GLY A 47 12.47 2.39 -4.01
CA GLY A 47 11.60 3.01 -5.01
C GLY A 47 10.73 4.14 -4.47
N PRO A 48 9.90 4.74 -5.33
CA PRO A 48 9.04 5.87 -4.95
C PRO A 48 7.95 5.50 -3.93
N ASP A 49 7.62 4.22 -3.76
CA ASP A 49 6.60 3.76 -2.81
C ASP A 49 6.91 4.12 -1.36
N VAL A 50 8.19 4.34 -1.01
CA VAL A 50 8.59 4.51 0.39
C VAL A 50 8.58 5.96 0.88
N ILE A 51 8.17 6.91 0.03
CA ILE A 51 8.06 8.33 0.36
C ILE A 51 6.61 8.74 0.20
N GLY A 52 6.01 9.32 1.25
CA GLY A 52 4.58 9.68 1.27
C GLY A 52 4.15 10.60 0.12
N LEU A 53 5.03 11.48 -0.37
CA LEU A 53 4.74 12.32 -1.54
C LEU A 53 4.59 11.52 -2.84
N THR A 54 5.43 10.50 -3.06
CA THR A 54 5.46 9.76 -4.33
C THR A 54 4.69 8.43 -4.27
N HIS A 55 4.37 7.96 -3.08
CA HIS A 55 3.59 6.75 -2.84
C HIS A 55 2.21 6.77 -3.56
N PRO A 56 1.41 7.85 -3.51
CA PRO A 56 0.14 7.92 -4.21
C PRO A 56 0.20 7.62 -5.72
N GLU A 57 1.29 8.03 -6.39
CA GLU A 57 1.49 7.76 -7.82
C GLU A 57 1.68 6.26 -8.09
N VAL A 58 2.45 5.59 -7.23
CA VAL A 58 2.68 4.14 -7.31
C VAL A 58 1.36 3.38 -7.12
N VAL A 59 0.61 3.75 -6.08
CA VAL A 59 -0.69 3.12 -5.78
C VAL A 59 -1.69 3.39 -6.88
N ALA A 60 -1.71 4.60 -7.47
CA ALA A 60 -2.58 4.92 -8.59
C ALA A 60 -2.25 4.09 -9.83
N ASP A 61 -0.98 3.87 -10.14
CA ASP A 61 -0.57 2.98 -11.24
C ASP A 61 -1.02 1.53 -11.00
N ILE A 62 -0.82 0.99 -9.78
CA ILE A 62 -1.30 -0.34 -9.41
C ILE A 62 -2.83 -0.41 -9.51
N ALA A 63 -3.56 0.61 -9.03
CA ALA A 63 -5.02 0.68 -9.10
C ALA A 63 -5.51 0.68 -10.55
N GLN A 64 -4.85 1.44 -11.44
CA GLN A 64 -5.19 1.49 -12.85
C GLN A 64 -5.00 0.12 -13.53
N ARG A 65 -3.85 -0.54 -13.28
CA ARG A 65 -3.59 -1.90 -13.78
C ARG A 65 -4.60 -2.90 -13.22
N PHE A 66 -4.91 -2.81 -11.91
CA PHE A 66 -5.89 -3.64 -11.22
C PHE A 66 -7.27 -3.53 -11.84
N VAL A 67 -7.79 -2.30 -12.03
CA VAL A 67 -9.11 -2.07 -12.63
C VAL A 67 -9.15 -2.60 -14.06
N SER A 68 -8.16 -2.22 -14.87
CA SER A 68 -8.12 -2.57 -16.29
C SER A 68 -8.10 -4.08 -16.50
N PHE A 69 -7.24 -4.80 -15.77
CA PHE A 69 -7.12 -6.25 -15.87
C PHE A 69 -8.38 -6.96 -15.36
N ASN A 70 -8.91 -6.55 -14.21
CA ASN A 70 -10.11 -7.18 -13.65
C ASN A 70 -11.34 -6.99 -14.55
N GLN A 71 -11.49 -5.84 -15.21
CA GLN A 71 -12.55 -5.60 -16.18
C GLN A 71 -12.44 -6.51 -17.41
N GLN A 72 -11.23 -6.65 -17.97
CA GLN A 72 -10.97 -7.58 -19.08
C GLN A 72 -11.30 -9.03 -18.71
N HIS A 73 -11.27 -9.35 -17.41
CA HIS A 73 -11.56 -10.68 -16.87
C HIS A 73 -12.95 -10.76 -16.18
N GLY A 74 -13.88 -9.86 -16.52
CA GLY A 74 -15.31 -10.00 -16.21
C GLY A 74 -15.79 -9.28 -14.94
N ILE A 75 -14.92 -8.56 -14.23
CA ILE A 75 -15.32 -7.72 -13.07
C ILE A 75 -15.58 -6.29 -13.56
N ILE A 76 -16.84 -5.98 -13.82
CA ILE A 76 -17.24 -4.68 -14.35
C ILE A 76 -17.54 -3.70 -13.21
N LEU A 77 -16.87 -2.55 -13.26
CA LEU A 77 -17.14 -1.39 -12.41
C LEU A 77 -17.93 -0.34 -13.20
N SER A 78 -18.87 0.35 -12.55
CA SER A 78 -19.48 1.54 -13.13
C SER A 78 -18.43 2.66 -13.33
N ALA A 79 -18.73 3.65 -14.17
CA ALA A 79 -17.82 4.79 -14.35
C ALA A 79 -17.57 5.53 -13.03
N GLU A 80 -18.61 5.69 -12.20
CA GLU A 80 -18.51 6.30 -10.88
C GLU A 80 -17.63 5.45 -9.94
N GLU A 81 -17.83 4.14 -9.88
CA GLU A 81 -17.01 3.24 -9.07
C GLU A 81 -15.53 3.31 -9.46
N GLN A 82 -15.23 3.41 -10.76
CA GLN A 82 -13.87 3.58 -11.26
C GLN A 82 -13.29 4.92 -10.82
N THR A 83 -14.02 6.02 -11.00
CA THR A 83 -13.55 7.35 -10.56
C THR A 83 -13.25 7.36 -9.07
N LEU A 84 -14.13 6.81 -8.24
CA LEU A 84 -13.93 6.78 -6.78
C LEU A 84 -12.72 5.91 -6.39
N LEU A 85 -12.60 4.71 -6.97
CA LEU A 85 -11.47 3.81 -6.70
C LEU A 85 -10.14 4.42 -7.16
N LEU A 86 -10.11 5.09 -8.32
CA LEU A 86 -8.90 5.74 -8.85
C LEU A 86 -8.59 7.09 -8.19
N THR A 87 -9.57 7.70 -7.50
CA THR A 87 -9.34 8.88 -6.64
C THR A 87 -8.71 8.48 -5.30
N THR A 88 -9.04 7.30 -4.79
CA THR A 88 -8.63 6.84 -3.45
C THR A 88 -7.10 6.88 -3.23
N PRO A 89 -6.24 6.37 -4.14
CA PRO A 89 -4.78 6.44 -4.00
C PRO A 89 -4.24 7.83 -3.64
N TRP A 90 -4.85 8.88 -4.20
CA TRP A 90 -4.35 10.25 -4.08
C TRP A 90 -4.60 10.90 -2.72
N ILE A 91 -5.54 10.36 -1.94
CA ILE A 91 -5.99 10.99 -0.70
C ILE A 91 -5.86 10.07 0.53
N HIS A 92 -5.65 8.76 0.31
CA HIS A 92 -5.80 7.76 1.38
C HIS A 92 -4.83 7.95 2.56
N ASP A 93 -3.65 8.50 2.30
CA ASP A 93 -2.61 8.74 3.31
C ASP A 93 -2.48 10.21 3.72
N TRP A 94 -3.40 11.10 3.32
CA TRP A 94 -3.37 12.49 3.78
C TRP A 94 -3.49 12.61 5.31
N GLY A 95 -4.12 11.63 5.96
CA GLY A 95 -4.20 11.55 7.42
C GLY A 95 -2.87 11.22 8.11
N GLU A 96 -1.86 10.73 7.39
CA GLU A 96 -0.58 10.32 7.97
C GLU A 96 0.39 11.50 8.18
N MET A 97 0.04 12.70 7.69
CA MET A 97 0.86 13.89 7.85
C MET A 97 0.97 14.33 9.32
N VAL A 98 2.11 14.93 9.65
CA VAL A 98 2.29 15.67 10.91
C VAL A 98 2.19 17.16 10.62
N ILE A 99 1.11 17.79 11.07
CA ILE A 99 0.79 19.20 10.82
C ILE A 99 0.71 19.93 12.15
N GLU A 100 1.56 20.94 12.34
CA GLU A 100 1.58 21.80 13.56
C GLU A 100 1.66 21.01 14.88
N GLY A 101 2.34 19.86 14.87
CA GLY A 101 2.48 18.98 16.04
C GLY A 101 1.31 18.02 16.27
N VAL A 102 0.33 17.96 15.36
CA VAL A 102 -0.76 16.99 15.33
C VAL A 102 -0.48 15.94 14.26
N GLY A 103 -0.68 14.65 14.57
CA GLY A 103 -0.36 13.52 13.69
C GLY A 103 0.78 12.67 14.22
N ILE A 104 0.99 11.52 13.59
CA ILE A 104 1.92 10.48 14.06
C ILE A 104 2.84 9.90 12.97
N GLY A 105 2.65 10.26 11.70
CA GLY A 105 3.37 9.65 10.58
C GLY A 105 2.79 8.30 10.14
N ASP A 106 3.49 7.64 9.22
CA ASP A 106 3.17 6.27 8.79
C ASP A 106 3.50 5.27 9.91
N ILE A 107 2.49 4.53 10.36
CA ILE A 107 2.62 3.46 11.34
C ILE A 107 2.37 2.12 10.66
N THR A 108 3.35 1.23 10.78
CA THR A 108 3.24 -0.12 10.22
C THR A 108 2.04 -0.87 10.79
N PHE A 109 1.38 -1.61 9.90
CA PHE A 109 0.07 -2.26 10.13
C PHE A 109 -0.11 -2.91 11.51
N GLU A 110 0.87 -3.70 11.97
CA GLU A 110 0.82 -4.41 13.25
C GLU A 110 0.89 -3.53 14.50
N HIS A 111 1.35 -2.28 14.39
CA HIS A 111 1.45 -1.32 15.49
C HIS A 111 0.34 -0.26 15.45
N LYS A 112 -0.56 -0.33 14.45
CA LYS A 112 -1.67 0.61 14.30
C LYS A 112 -2.74 0.34 15.37
N THR A 113 -3.21 1.40 16.02
CA THR A 113 -4.22 1.35 17.09
C THR A 113 -5.44 2.19 16.72
N SER A 114 -6.54 2.06 17.46
CA SER A 114 -7.72 2.91 17.27
C SER A 114 -7.43 4.39 17.48
N ASP A 115 -6.51 4.71 18.40
CA ASP A 115 -6.14 6.10 18.68
C ASP A 115 -5.32 6.68 17.52
N HIS A 116 -4.48 5.86 16.89
CA HIS A 116 -3.77 6.21 15.66
C HIS A 116 -4.76 6.50 14.53
N GLU A 117 -5.76 5.65 14.33
CA GLU A 117 -6.80 5.85 13.31
C GLU A 117 -7.64 7.12 13.56
N ALA A 118 -7.98 7.41 14.82
CA ALA A 118 -8.70 8.62 15.18
C ALA A 118 -7.87 9.89 14.89
N MET A 119 -6.55 9.84 15.16
CA MET A 119 -5.65 10.96 14.85
C MET A 119 -5.49 11.16 13.35
N GLU A 120 -5.32 10.09 12.58
CA GLU A 120 -5.27 10.18 11.11
C GLU A 120 -6.56 10.76 10.52
N LEU A 121 -7.72 10.38 11.05
CA LEU A 121 -8.99 10.97 10.63
C LEU A 121 -9.04 12.48 10.94
N GLN A 122 -8.57 12.89 12.11
CA GLN A 122 -8.52 14.31 12.47
C GLN A 122 -7.60 15.11 11.55
N VAL A 123 -6.41 14.59 11.23
CA VAL A 123 -5.48 15.21 10.29
C VAL A 123 -6.11 15.27 8.90
N PHE A 124 -6.70 14.17 8.42
CA PHE A 124 -7.38 14.12 7.13
C PHE A 124 -8.47 15.20 7.01
N LEU A 125 -9.33 15.33 8.02
CA LEU A 125 -10.40 16.33 8.02
C LEU A 125 -9.85 17.77 8.05
N THR A 126 -8.72 18.00 8.72
CA THR A 126 -8.02 19.29 8.71
C THR A 126 -7.49 19.61 7.32
N VAL A 127 -6.78 18.67 6.68
CA VAL A 127 -6.24 18.82 5.32
C VAL A 127 -7.36 19.05 4.31
N LEU A 128 -8.47 18.33 4.45
CA LEU A 128 -9.64 18.45 3.58
C LEU A 128 -10.23 19.87 3.57
N ASN A 129 -10.07 20.64 4.65
CA ASN A 129 -10.57 22.01 4.71
C ASN A 129 -9.87 22.99 3.76
N ASP A 130 -8.72 22.59 3.21
CA ASP A 130 -7.97 23.39 2.24
C ASP A 130 -8.59 23.41 0.85
N ILE A 131 -9.58 22.55 0.60
CA ILE A 131 -10.36 22.53 -0.62
C ILE A 131 -11.52 23.53 -0.50
N PRO A 132 -11.57 24.59 -1.32
CA PRO A 132 -12.62 25.60 -1.22
C PRO A 132 -14.02 25.07 -1.56
N GLU A 133 -14.11 24.10 -2.48
CA GLU A 133 -15.38 23.59 -2.98
C GLU A 133 -16.00 22.55 -2.03
N ASN A 134 -17.11 22.91 -1.37
CA ASN A 134 -17.85 22.04 -0.45
C ASN A 134 -18.21 20.68 -1.07
N GLU A 135 -18.69 20.66 -2.31
CA GLU A 135 -19.11 19.43 -2.98
C GLU A 135 -17.93 18.46 -3.16
N VAL A 136 -16.76 18.98 -3.55
CA VAL A 136 -15.54 18.17 -3.68
C VAL A 136 -15.08 17.64 -2.33
N ARG A 137 -15.14 18.47 -1.28
CA ARG A 137 -14.83 18.04 0.09
C ARG A 137 -15.70 16.88 0.54
N GLU A 138 -17.01 16.96 0.33
CA GLU A 138 -17.93 15.87 0.71
C GLU A 138 -17.62 14.59 -0.07
N VAL A 139 -17.35 14.68 -1.37
CA VAL A 139 -16.96 13.51 -2.19
C VAL A 139 -15.68 12.88 -1.64
N MET A 140 -14.62 13.65 -1.41
CA MET A 140 -13.35 13.12 -0.89
C MET A 140 -13.49 12.55 0.52
N ARG A 141 -14.31 13.16 1.38
CA ARG A 141 -14.61 12.62 2.71
C ARG A 141 -15.26 11.24 2.59
N ASN A 142 -16.22 11.09 1.68
CA ASN A 142 -16.89 9.82 1.45
C ASN A 142 -15.95 8.77 0.84
N VAL A 143 -15.09 9.15 -0.12
CA VAL A 143 -14.05 8.26 -0.66
C VAL A 143 -13.14 7.75 0.46
N TYR A 144 -12.68 8.63 1.33
CA TYR A 144 -11.81 8.25 2.44
C TYR A 144 -12.52 7.30 3.43
N ALA A 145 -13.74 7.64 3.85
CA ALA A 145 -14.49 6.84 4.83
C ALA A 145 -14.93 5.47 4.26
N GLU A 146 -15.48 5.45 3.04
CA GLU A 146 -16.13 4.27 2.46
C GLU A 146 -15.18 3.37 1.64
N ILE A 147 -13.99 3.86 1.29
CA ILE A 147 -13.02 3.13 0.48
C ILE A 147 -11.69 2.99 1.22
N ALA A 148 -11.01 4.11 1.54
CA ALA A 148 -9.68 4.05 2.14
C ALA A 148 -9.69 3.39 3.54
N LYS A 149 -10.69 3.72 4.38
CA LYS A 149 -10.81 3.21 5.75
C LYS A 149 -11.76 2.03 5.91
N ASN A 150 -12.52 1.66 4.88
CA ASN A 150 -13.50 0.57 4.96
C ASN A 150 -13.07 -0.63 4.13
N CYS A 151 -12.32 -1.56 4.72
CA CYS A 151 -11.86 -2.78 4.04
C CYS A 151 -12.96 -3.86 3.83
N VAL A 152 -14.24 -3.53 4.02
CA VAL A 152 -15.38 -4.45 3.87
C VAL A 152 -16.24 -4.11 2.66
N SER A 153 -16.35 -2.83 2.30
CA SER A 153 -17.12 -2.39 1.12
C SER A 153 -16.52 -2.97 -0.18
N LYS A 154 -17.31 -3.03 -1.26
CA LYS A 154 -16.84 -3.55 -2.55
C LYS A 154 -15.56 -2.82 -3.01
N LEU A 155 -15.59 -1.49 -3.00
CA LEU A 155 -14.46 -0.67 -3.45
C LEU A 155 -13.32 -0.67 -2.44
N GLY A 156 -13.61 -0.64 -1.14
CA GLY A 156 -12.57 -0.66 -0.13
C GLY A 156 -11.83 -1.99 -0.04
N ARG A 157 -12.49 -3.12 -0.35
CA ARG A 157 -11.83 -4.42 -0.55
C ARG A 157 -10.91 -4.42 -1.78
N MET A 158 -11.34 -3.80 -2.88
CA MET A 158 -10.50 -3.65 -4.07
C MET A 158 -9.29 -2.77 -3.78
N PHE A 159 -9.49 -1.61 -3.14
CA PHE A 159 -8.39 -0.73 -2.74
C PHE A 159 -7.44 -1.40 -1.74
N ASN A 160 -7.96 -2.16 -0.78
CA ASN A 160 -7.12 -2.94 0.13
C ASN A 160 -6.29 -4.02 -0.61
N ALA A 161 -6.79 -4.59 -1.70
CA ALA A 161 -6.01 -5.50 -2.54
C ALA A 161 -4.88 -4.75 -3.29
N VAL A 162 -5.17 -3.54 -3.79
CA VAL A 162 -4.17 -2.65 -4.43
C VAL A 162 -3.03 -2.32 -3.47
N GLU A 163 -3.34 -1.84 -2.25
CA GLU A 163 -2.34 -1.53 -1.23
C GLU A 163 -1.45 -2.74 -0.92
N ARG A 164 -2.05 -3.93 -0.76
CA ARG A 164 -1.31 -5.17 -0.48
C ARG A 164 -0.39 -5.61 -1.61
N ILE A 165 -0.75 -5.30 -2.86
CA ILE A 165 0.16 -5.48 -3.99
C ILE A 165 1.35 -4.52 -3.85
N GLY A 166 1.13 -3.25 -3.51
CA GLY A 166 2.19 -2.27 -3.24
C GLY A 166 3.17 -2.73 -2.15
N TYR A 167 2.65 -3.19 -1.00
CA TYR A 167 3.48 -3.78 0.06
C TYR A 167 4.36 -4.93 -0.46
N LEU A 168 3.79 -5.82 -1.29
CA LEU A 168 4.52 -6.95 -1.87
C LEU A 168 5.58 -6.49 -2.88
N GLU A 169 5.29 -5.55 -3.76
CA GLU A 169 6.24 -4.99 -4.73
C GLU A 169 7.44 -4.36 -4.02
N THR A 170 7.21 -3.61 -2.93
CA THR A 170 8.28 -3.01 -2.11
C THR A 170 9.14 -4.06 -1.41
N ALA A 171 8.54 -5.12 -0.86
CA ALA A 171 9.31 -6.23 -0.29
C ALA A 171 10.12 -7.01 -1.33
N ILE A 172 9.57 -7.23 -2.52
CA ILE A 172 10.31 -7.85 -3.63
C ILE A 172 11.52 -6.99 -3.99
N ARG A 173 11.37 -5.67 -4.06
CA ARG A 173 12.48 -4.76 -4.33
C ARG A 173 13.53 -4.76 -3.23
N ALA A 174 13.13 -4.76 -1.95
CA ALA A 174 14.06 -4.92 -0.83
C ALA A 174 14.85 -6.24 -0.92
N PHE A 175 14.18 -7.33 -1.31
CA PHE A 175 14.79 -8.65 -1.46
C PHE A 175 15.74 -8.76 -2.65
N ILE A 176 15.39 -8.21 -3.81
CA ILE A 176 16.21 -8.28 -5.03
C ILE A 176 17.38 -7.30 -4.95
N GLY A 177 17.17 -6.14 -4.31
CA GLY A 177 18.14 -5.06 -4.26
C GLY A 177 18.25 -4.28 -5.57
N VAL A 178 19.07 -3.24 -5.57
CA VAL A 178 19.37 -2.39 -6.73
C VAL A 178 20.88 -2.35 -6.90
N ASP A 179 21.38 -2.77 -8.06
CA ASP A 179 22.82 -2.86 -8.37
C ASP A 179 23.62 -3.65 -7.31
N GLY A 180 23.03 -4.73 -6.78
CA GLY A 180 23.63 -5.56 -5.73
C GLY A 180 23.61 -4.94 -4.33
N ARG A 181 22.96 -3.79 -4.15
CA ARG A 181 22.78 -3.14 -2.84
C ARG A 181 21.38 -3.40 -2.29
N HIS A 182 21.30 -3.58 -0.99
CA HIS A 182 20.07 -3.74 -0.23
C HIS A 182 20.06 -2.75 0.93
N ILE A 183 18.87 -2.43 1.42
CA ILE A 183 18.76 -1.85 2.77
C ILE A 183 19.33 -2.84 3.79
N ALA A 184 19.95 -2.36 4.86
CA ALA A 184 20.64 -3.26 5.79
C ALA A 184 19.67 -4.26 6.43
N ASN A 185 18.46 -3.81 6.79
CA ASN A 185 17.42 -4.64 7.39
C ASN A 185 16.38 -5.16 6.38
N TRP A 186 16.80 -5.54 5.17
CA TRP A 186 15.86 -6.06 4.16
C TRP A 186 15.12 -7.31 4.64
N ARG A 187 15.77 -8.17 5.44
CA ARG A 187 15.14 -9.38 6.00
C ARG A 187 13.98 -9.03 6.93
N GLY A 188 14.12 -7.98 7.74
CA GLY A 188 13.07 -7.49 8.62
C GLY A 188 11.86 -7.02 7.82
N LEU A 189 12.08 -6.14 6.84
CA LEU A 189 11.03 -5.62 5.96
C LEU A 189 10.33 -6.76 5.21
N VAL A 190 11.11 -7.65 4.57
CA VAL A 190 10.56 -8.75 3.77
C VAL A 190 9.77 -9.71 4.65
N GLY A 191 10.29 -10.09 5.82
CA GLY A 191 9.58 -10.96 6.74
C GLY A 191 8.28 -10.34 7.26
N ASN A 192 8.28 -9.02 7.54
CA ASN A 192 7.10 -8.27 7.92
C ASN A 192 6.00 -8.36 6.85
N VAL A 193 6.34 -8.01 5.61
CA VAL A 193 5.39 -8.07 4.49
C VAL A 193 4.89 -9.50 4.25
N LEU A 194 5.79 -10.49 4.24
CA LEU A 194 5.38 -11.89 4.05
C LEU A 194 4.41 -12.35 5.15
N SER A 195 4.65 -11.95 6.40
CA SER A 195 3.82 -12.35 7.54
C SER A 195 2.44 -11.71 7.55
N ASN A 196 2.31 -10.47 7.04
CA ASN A 196 1.09 -9.68 7.12
C ASN A 196 0.23 -9.71 5.84
N GLN A 197 0.85 -9.92 4.66
CA GLN A 197 0.18 -9.68 3.37
C GLN A 197 -0.19 -10.96 2.61
N ILE A 198 0.63 -12.01 2.67
CA ILE A 198 0.51 -13.18 1.77
C ILE A 198 -0.80 -13.93 1.95
N GLU A 199 -1.24 -14.18 3.19
CA GLU A 199 -2.52 -14.89 3.40
C GLU A 199 -3.70 -14.12 2.79
N LYS A 200 -3.71 -12.79 2.94
CA LYS A 200 -4.81 -11.98 2.41
C LYS A 200 -4.77 -11.86 0.90
N LEU A 201 -3.59 -11.77 0.30
CA LEU A 201 -3.42 -11.83 -1.16
C LEU A 201 -3.89 -13.19 -1.72
N LEU A 202 -3.66 -14.29 -1.00
CA LEU A 202 -4.18 -15.62 -1.36
C LEU A 202 -5.71 -15.76 -1.22
N GLU A 203 -6.34 -14.95 -0.36
CA GLU A 203 -7.80 -14.81 -0.35
C GLU A 203 -8.27 -14.00 -1.56
N TYR A 204 -7.68 -12.82 -1.77
CA TYR A 204 -8.08 -11.90 -2.84
C TYR A 204 -7.85 -12.44 -4.26
N ARG A 205 -6.87 -13.31 -4.50
CA ARG A 205 -6.69 -13.93 -5.84
C ARG A 205 -7.90 -14.75 -6.30
N ARG A 206 -8.77 -15.17 -5.40
CA ARG A 206 -10.03 -15.87 -5.74
C ARG A 206 -11.10 -14.93 -6.24
N GLU A 207 -10.95 -13.65 -5.94
CA GLU A 207 -11.95 -12.60 -6.18
C GLU A 207 -11.51 -11.63 -7.26
N TYR A 208 -10.21 -11.37 -7.38
CA TYR A 208 -9.62 -10.39 -8.28
C TYR A 208 -8.54 -11.06 -9.16
N PRO A 209 -8.83 -11.33 -10.45
CA PRO A 209 -7.87 -11.89 -11.40
C PRO A 209 -6.49 -11.22 -11.41
N TYR A 210 -6.41 -9.90 -11.24
CA TYR A 210 -5.13 -9.20 -11.20
C TYR A 210 -4.24 -9.60 -10.02
N VAL A 211 -4.85 -9.92 -8.86
CA VAL A 211 -4.09 -10.45 -7.71
C VAL A 211 -3.54 -11.85 -8.01
N ASP A 212 -4.30 -12.69 -8.73
CA ASP A 212 -3.82 -14.00 -9.19
C ASP A 212 -2.62 -13.84 -10.12
N GLU A 213 -2.70 -12.91 -11.07
CA GLU A 213 -1.64 -12.60 -12.03
C GLU A 213 -0.35 -12.16 -11.33
N VAL A 214 -0.42 -11.18 -10.42
CA VAL A 214 0.74 -10.70 -9.66
C VAL A 214 1.41 -11.83 -8.88
N LEU A 215 0.63 -12.68 -8.20
CA LEU A 215 1.17 -13.79 -7.41
C LEU A 215 1.80 -14.89 -8.29
N ILE A 216 1.29 -15.11 -9.51
CA ILE A 216 1.88 -16.04 -10.48
C ILE A 216 3.20 -15.50 -11.01
N GLN A 217 3.25 -14.23 -11.40
CA GLN A 217 4.46 -13.59 -11.93
C GLN A 217 5.60 -13.53 -10.91
N THR A 218 5.26 -13.46 -9.62
CA THR A 218 6.21 -13.33 -8.51
C THR A 218 6.44 -14.64 -7.75
N ASP A 219 5.91 -15.78 -8.24
CA ASP A 219 5.84 -17.06 -7.53
C ASP A 219 7.22 -17.54 -7.01
N ASP A 220 8.20 -17.58 -7.91
CA ASP A 220 9.56 -18.04 -7.61
C ASP A 220 10.30 -17.06 -6.68
N THR A 221 10.04 -15.75 -6.85
CA THR A 221 10.63 -14.72 -6.00
C THR A 221 10.12 -14.82 -4.58
N ILE A 222 8.81 -14.98 -4.39
CA ILE A 222 8.21 -15.18 -3.06
C ILE A 222 8.72 -16.46 -2.41
N ASP A 223 8.85 -17.56 -3.18
CA ASP A 223 9.44 -18.80 -2.66
C ASP A 223 10.88 -18.58 -2.14
N ARG A 224 11.70 -17.81 -2.87
CA ARG A 224 13.06 -17.43 -2.45
C ARG A 224 13.07 -16.50 -1.24
N MET A 225 12.17 -15.52 -1.17
CA MET A 225 12.04 -14.61 -0.03
C MET A 225 11.75 -15.39 1.25
N PHE A 226 10.77 -16.31 1.23
CA PHE A 226 10.48 -17.16 2.39
C PHE A 226 11.67 -18.00 2.83
N THR A 227 12.38 -18.63 1.89
CA THR A 227 13.58 -19.42 2.20
C THR A 227 14.65 -18.56 2.85
N ALA A 228 14.92 -17.38 2.30
CA ALA A 228 15.96 -16.50 2.80
C ALA A 228 15.62 -15.94 4.20
N VAL A 229 14.39 -15.48 4.43
CA VAL A 229 13.94 -14.94 5.72
C VAL A 229 13.92 -16.01 6.82
N LEU A 230 13.55 -17.25 6.49
CA LEU A 230 13.50 -18.36 7.45
C LEU A 230 14.86 -19.03 7.72
N ALA A 231 15.91 -18.65 6.99
CA ALA A 231 17.23 -19.27 7.12
C ALA A 231 17.95 -18.91 8.44
N ASP A 232 17.62 -17.77 9.04
CA ASP A 232 18.25 -17.27 10.27
C ASP A 232 17.17 -16.84 11.27
N GLY A 233 17.59 -16.37 12.45
CA GLY A 233 16.70 -15.79 13.45
C GLY A 233 15.93 -14.56 12.94
N VAL A 234 14.86 -14.22 13.66
CA VAL A 234 14.07 -13.01 13.39
C VAL A 234 14.93 -11.78 13.70
N PRO A 235 15.21 -10.89 12.72
CA PRO A 235 15.98 -9.69 12.97
C PRO A 235 15.19 -8.71 13.85
N LEU A 236 15.93 -7.85 14.54
CA LEU A 236 15.36 -6.71 15.25
C LEU A 236 15.23 -5.52 14.29
N ASP A 237 14.25 -4.67 14.53
CA ASP A 237 14.12 -3.38 13.87
C ASP A 237 14.96 -2.30 14.55
N ASN A 238 14.84 -1.05 14.11
CA ASN A 238 15.65 0.06 14.65
C ASN A 238 15.29 0.44 16.10
N ALA A 239 14.13 0.02 16.61
CA ALA A 239 13.72 0.18 18.01
C ALA A 239 14.19 -0.99 18.89
N GLY A 240 14.83 -2.01 18.30
CA GLY A 240 15.25 -3.22 19.00
C GLY A 240 14.09 -4.23 19.19
N GLU A 241 12.97 -4.05 18.49
CA GLU A 241 11.81 -4.94 18.54
C GLU A 241 11.89 -6.00 17.44
N VAL A 242 11.18 -7.11 17.61
CA VAL A 242 11.12 -8.15 16.57
C VAL A 242 10.48 -7.60 15.30
N SER A 243 11.17 -7.73 14.16
CA SER A 243 10.73 -7.14 12.89
C SER A 243 9.40 -7.71 12.36
N TYR A 244 9.08 -8.95 12.74
CA TYR A 244 7.85 -9.64 12.32
C TYR A 244 7.49 -10.79 13.24
N ASP A 245 6.22 -11.18 13.21
CA ASP A 245 5.70 -12.33 13.95
C ASP A 245 6.06 -13.63 13.22
N LEU A 246 6.92 -14.45 13.83
CA LEU A 246 7.38 -15.73 13.29
C LEU A 246 6.22 -16.73 13.09
N THR A 247 5.22 -16.71 13.97
CA THR A 247 4.05 -17.61 13.88
C THR A 247 3.21 -17.24 12.66
N LYS A 248 2.96 -15.94 12.45
CA LYS A 248 2.28 -15.45 11.24
C LYS A 248 3.08 -15.77 9.99
N LEU A 249 4.40 -15.58 10.00
CA LEU A 249 5.27 -15.92 8.87
C LEU A 249 5.20 -17.41 8.51
N GLN A 250 5.26 -18.31 9.50
CA GLN A 250 5.16 -19.75 9.28
C GLN A 250 3.77 -20.15 8.74
N LYS A 251 2.71 -19.52 9.24
CA LYS A 251 1.34 -19.70 8.74
C LYS A 251 1.22 -19.24 7.28
N ALA A 252 1.77 -18.07 6.95
CA ALA A 252 1.84 -17.55 5.59
C ALA A 252 2.62 -18.50 4.66
N LYS A 253 3.79 -19.02 5.08
CA LYS A 253 4.55 -20.00 4.28
C LYS A 253 3.77 -21.30 4.05
N LYS A 254 3.03 -21.78 5.06
CA LYS A 254 2.19 -22.96 4.94
C LYS A 254 1.03 -22.72 3.96
N ALA A 255 0.37 -21.57 4.04
CA ALA A 255 -0.69 -21.19 3.10
C ALA A 255 -0.13 -21.07 1.67
N TRP A 256 1.00 -20.37 1.52
CA TRP A 256 1.72 -20.23 0.27
C TRP A 256 2.07 -21.60 -0.33
N SER A 257 2.62 -22.53 0.43
CA SER A 257 2.99 -23.87 -0.06
C SER A 257 1.77 -24.69 -0.54
N LYS A 258 0.57 -24.38 -0.05
CA LYS A 258 -0.70 -25.03 -0.44
C LYS A 258 -1.47 -24.30 -1.54
N ARG A 259 -0.95 -23.19 -2.06
CA ARG A 259 -1.67 -22.26 -2.98
C ARG A 259 -2.12 -22.87 -4.31
N GLY A 260 -1.63 -24.07 -4.65
CA GLY A 260 -1.80 -24.68 -5.97
C GLY A 260 -1.02 -23.90 -7.02
N LYS A 261 0.09 -24.46 -7.53
CA LYS A 261 0.77 -23.85 -8.69
C LYS A 261 -0.08 -24.15 -9.93
N LYS A 262 -0.78 -23.15 -10.48
CA LYS A 262 -1.27 -23.27 -11.87
C LYS A 262 -0.02 -23.27 -12.75
N ARG A 263 0.39 -24.45 -13.22
CA ARG A 263 1.37 -24.56 -14.31
C ARG A 263 0.69 -24.02 -15.57
N GLY A 264 0.82 -22.73 -15.80
CA GLY A 264 0.39 -22.05 -17.02
C GLY A 264 1.61 -21.47 -17.72
N GLN A 265 2.39 -22.31 -18.39
CA GLN A 265 3.24 -21.83 -19.47
C GLN A 265 2.30 -21.31 -20.57
N VAL A 266 2.20 -19.99 -20.71
CA VAL A 266 2.07 -19.41 -22.05
C VAL A 266 3.46 -18.93 -22.40
N ARG A 267 4.21 -19.81 -23.06
CA ARG A 267 5.37 -19.36 -23.85
C ARG A 267 4.79 -18.46 -24.95
N VAL A 268 5.21 -17.19 -24.97
CA VAL A 268 5.26 -16.41 -26.20
C VAL A 268 6.45 -16.91 -27.00
#